data_AF-A0A5N5X2C8-F1
#
_entry.id   AF-A0A5N5X2C8-F1
#
_cell.length_a   1.000
_cell.length_b   1.000
_cell.length_c   1.000
_cell.angle_alpha   90.00
_cell.angle_beta   90.00
_cell.angle_gamma   90.00
#
_symmetry.space_group_name_H-M   'P 1'
#
loop_
_entity.id
_entity.type
_entity.pdbx_description
1 polymer ?
#
loop_
_entity_poly.entity_id
_entity_poly.type
_entity_poly.pdbx_seq_one_letter_code
_entity_poly.pdbx_strand_id
1 'polypeptide(L)'
;MREIDSLVFEYQHDKHRTRESEALLMLKKIASLVKPIMRRRDWKVGTLSEFYPHQRNLLGLNINGGQKICLRLRYPSDACQFLPLEQVVDTMLHELAHIVHGPHNREFHALWNQLRDEHEELVMKGYTGEGFLSEGKRLGGRRMPIHEARRQARAAAERRRVLSAGSGQRLGGAPVLRGTDMRRVIADAAQRRIDVTEGCASGAENSNELAEEASRNGFRTKAEEDDANEQAIMQAYIDLIEQEERERYGPSYIPPCQGNPAGPRPTLSPPVPESTRPTAPPQPQESI
;
A
#
# COMPACT_ATOMS: atom_id res chain seq x y z
N MET A 1 -20.65 5.44 22.86
CA MET A 1 -19.19 5.32 22.94
C MET A 1 -18.69 5.22 21.50
N ARG A 2 -17.94 6.20 20.98
CA ARG A 2 -17.39 6.11 19.62
C ARG A 2 -16.21 5.16 19.72
N GLU A 3 -16.24 4.02 19.02
CA GLU A 3 -15.06 3.18 18.89
C GLU A 3 -14.10 3.90 17.95
N ILE A 4 -13.03 4.43 18.53
CA ILE A 4 -12.00 5.22 17.88
C ILE A 4 -10.91 4.22 17.48
N ASP A 5 -10.89 3.80 16.21
CA ASP A 5 -9.89 2.85 15.72
C ASP A 5 -8.92 3.52 14.74
N SER A 6 -8.07 4.38 15.31
CA SER A 6 -6.92 4.94 14.60
C SER A 6 -5.87 3.83 14.43
N LEU A 7 -5.58 3.45 13.19
CA LEU A 7 -4.64 2.36 12.91
C LEU A 7 -3.17 2.76 13.06
N VAL A 8 -2.89 4.07 13.07
CA VAL A 8 -1.57 4.65 13.36
C VAL A 8 -1.74 5.64 14.49
N PHE A 9 -1.18 5.39 15.67
CA PHE A 9 -1.45 6.25 16.83
C PHE A 9 -0.68 7.57 16.82
N GLU A 10 0.51 7.57 16.22
CA GLU A 10 1.40 8.72 16.27
C GLU A 10 2.31 8.83 15.05
N TYR A 11 2.59 10.07 14.67
CA TYR A 11 3.53 10.44 13.62
C TYR A 11 4.74 11.14 14.22
N GLN A 12 5.93 10.82 13.73
CA GLN A 12 7.16 11.46 14.15
C GLN A 12 7.96 11.88 12.90
N HIS A 13 8.40 13.14 12.84
CA HIS A 13 9.21 13.64 11.72
C HIS A 13 10.39 14.46 12.22
N ASP A 14 11.49 14.53 11.46
CA ASP A 14 12.70 15.25 11.89
C ASP A 14 12.49 16.77 11.78
N LYS A 15 12.35 17.43 12.93
CA LYS A 15 12.05 18.87 13.00
C LYS A 15 13.22 19.76 12.60
N HIS A 16 14.44 19.22 12.61
CA HIS A 16 15.65 19.98 12.31
C HIS A 16 15.98 19.99 10.81
N ARG A 17 15.23 19.25 9.99
CA ARG A 17 15.41 19.21 8.54
C ARG A 17 14.52 20.22 7.85
N THR A 18 14.94 20.63 6.66
CA THR A 18 14.15 21.51 5.79
C THR A 18 12.87 20.81 5.36
N ARG A 19 11.77 21.55 5.18
CA ARG A 19 10.48 21.00 4.70
C ARG A 19 9.92 19.90 5.62
N GLU A 20 10.13 20.05 6.93
CA GLU A 20 9.65 19.18 8.00
C GLU A 20 8.13 19.02 8.00
N SER A 21 7.39 20.08 7.70
CA SER A 21 5.93 20.05 7.52
C SER A 21 5.48 19.16 6.36
N GLU A 22 6.22 19.17 5.25
CA GLU A 22 5.97 18.28 4.11
C GLU A 22 6.31 16.82 4.44
N ALA A 23 7.31 16.57 5.27
CA ALA A 23 7.62 15.22 5.76
C ALA A 23 6.46 14.65 6.58
N LEU A 24 5.89 15.43 7.50
CA LEU A 24 4.68 15.04 8.25
C LEU A 24 3.50 14.76 7.30
N LEU A 25 3.30 15.61 6.30
CA LEU A 25 2.25 15.44 5.30
C LEU A 25 2.43 14.14 4.52
N MET A 26 3.66 13.83 4.13
CA MET A 26 4.02 12.60 3.43
C MET A 26 3.75 11.36 4.31
N LEU A 27 4.11 11.39 5.60
CA LEU A 27 3.80 10.29 6.52
C LEU A 27 2.29 10.07 6.67
N LYS A 28 1.51 11.14 6.88
CA LYS A 28 0.04 11.06 6.91
C LYS A 28 -0.52 10.50 5.59
N LYS A 29 0.08 10.88 4.46
CA LYS A 29 -0.32 10.36 3.14
C LYS A 29 -0.04 8.86 2.99
N ILE A 30 1.14 8.41 3.38
CA ILE A 30 1.53 7.00 3.32
C ILE A 30 0.59 6.17 4.19
N ALA A 31 0.36 6.60 5.43
CA ALA A 31 -0.55 5.93 6.35
C ALA A 31 -1.97 5.82 5.78
N SER A 32 -2.48 6.87 5.13
CA SER A 32 -3.83 6.84 4.56
C SER A 32 -3.94 5.94 3.33
N LEU A 33 -2.87 5.75 2.55
CA LEU A 33 -2.85 4.82 1.42
C LEU A 33 -2.88 3.34 1.86
N VAL A 34 -2.16 3.00 2.93
CA VAL A 34 -2.07 1.60 3.42
C VAL A 34 -3.15 1.23 4.43
N LYS A 35 -3.98 2.20 4.85
CA LYS A 35 -5.02 2.02 5.86
C LYS A 35 -6.03 0.90 5.58
N PRO A 36 -6.56 0.73 4.35
CA PRO A 36 -7.47 -0.38 4.06
C PRO A 36 -6.79 -1.74 4.25
N ILE A 37 -5.51 -1.84 3.91
CA ILE A 37 -4.70 -3.07 4.05
C ILE A 37 -4.53 -3.43 5.53
N MET A 38 -4.20 -2.43 6.36
CA MET A 38 -4.07 -2.58 7.80
C MET A 38 -5.40 -3.01 8.44
N ARG A 39 -6.51 -2.37 8.05
CA ARG A 39 -7.85 -2.64 8.60
C ARG A 39 -8.31 -4.07 8.31
N ARG A 40 -8.06 -4.61 7.11
CA ARG A 40 -8.40 -6.01 6.79
C ARG A 40 -7.69 -7.02 7.69
N ARG A 41 -6.54 -6.66 8.26
CA ARG A 41 -5.66 -7.57 9.02
C ARG A 41 -5.58 -7.26 10.51
N ASP A 42 -6.38 -6.29 10.99
CA ASP A 42 -6.29 -5.74 12.35
C ASP A 42 -4.86 -5.32 12.75
N TRP A 43 -4.10 -4.81 11.78
CA TRP A 43 -2.77 -4.28 12.04
C TRP A 43 -2.84 -2.86 12.59
N LYS A 44 -2.08 -2.60 13.64
CA LYS A 44 -1.94 -1.29 14.25
C LYS A 44 -0.47 -0.93 14.34
N VAL A 45 -0.18 0.34 14.09
CA VAL A 45 1.17 0.90 14.20
C VAL A 45 1.18 1.93 15.33
N GLY A 46 2.08 1.74 16.30
CA GLY A 46 2.20 2.67 17.42
C GLY A 46 2.72 4.03 16.96
N THR A 47 3.91 4.04 16.37
CA THR A 47 4.53 5.27 15.85
C THR A 47 5.06 5.07 14.43
N LEU A 48 4.60 5.90 13.49
CA LEU A 48 5.16 6.00 12.15
C LEU A 48 6.13 7.19 12.10
N SER A 49 7.42 6.90 11.96
CA SER A 49 8.50 7.88 12.08
C SER A 49 9.24 8.07 10.76
N GLU A 50 9.62 9.30 10.45
CA GLU A 50 10.75 9.57 9.56
C GLU A 50 12.05 9.19 10.27
N PHE A 51 13.02 8.68 9.52
CA PHE A 51 14.42 8.65 9.93
C PHE A 51 15.36 8.98 8.77
N TYR A 52 16.60 9.31 9.09
CA TYR A 52 17.63 9.60 8.09
C TYR A 52 18.98 9.05 8.55
N PRO A 53 19.17 7.72 8.51
CA PRO A 53 20.40 7.11 8.98
C PRO A 53 21.59 7.43 8.07
N HIS A 54 22.80 7.30 8.59
CA HIS A 54 24.05 7.48 7.84
C HIS A 54 24.23 6.44 6.72
N GLN A 55 23.72 5.23 6.94
CA GLN A 55 23.69 4.14 5.96
C GLN A 55 22.75 4.51 4.80
N ARG A 56 23.31 4.62 3.59
CA ARG A 56 22.60 5.15 2.42
C ARG A 56 21.53 4.20 1.87
N ASN A 57 21.77 2.89 1.99
CA ASN A 57 20.86 1.85 1.52
C ASN A 57 19.67 1.64 2.46
N LEU A 58 19.77 2.02 3.74
CA LEU A 58 18.70 1.80 4.71
C LEU A 58 17.48 2.68 4.43
N LEU A 59 16.37 2.06 4.03
CA LEU A 59 15.09 2.67 3.66
C LEU A 59 14.01 2.51 4.73
N GLY A 60 14.01 1.40 5.47
CA GLY A 60 12.92 1.05 6.37
C GLY A 60 13.36 0.23 7.58
N LEU A 61 12.55 0.29 8.64
CA LEU A 61 12.75 -0.46 9.87
C LEU A 61 11.42 -0.64 10.62
N ASN A 62 11.11 -1.87 11.03
CA ASN A 62 10.02 -2.22 11.92
C ASN A 62 10.57 -2.74 13.25
N ILE A 63 10.11 -2.14 14.35
CA ILE A 63 10.41 -2.54 15.72
C ILE A 63 9.19 -3.20 16.34
N ASN A 64 9.41 -4.39 16.92
CA ASN A 64 8.44 -5.15 17.71
C ASN A 64 7.09 -5.35 17.01
N GLY A 65 7.10 -5.66 15.71
CA GLY A 65 5.90 -6.04 14.96
C GLY A 65 4.88 -4.90 14.86
N GLY A 66 5.32 -3.69 14.57
CA GLY A 66 4.47 -2.51 14.39
C GLY A 66 4.43 -1.55 15.57
N GLN A 67 5.19 -1.78 16.65
CA GLN A 67 5.29 -0.80 17.74
C GLN A 67 5.83 0.54 17.20
N LYS A 68 6.90 0.49 16.40
CA LYS A 68 7.43 1.65 15.68
C LYS A 68 7.89 1.23 14.30
N ILE A 69 7.46 1.97 13.28
CA ILE A 69 7.96 1.83 11.92
C ILE A 69 8.69 3.12 11.54
N CYS A 70 9.93 3.01 11.09
CA CYS A 70 10.73 4.13 10.60
C CYS A 70 10.89 4.03 9.09
N LEU A 71 10.65 5.13 8.38
CA LEU A 71 10.76 5.22 6.93
C LEU A 71 11.72 6.34 6.54
N ARG A 72 12.58 6.07 5.57
CA ARG A 72 13.40 7.11 4.93
C ARG A 72 12.51 7.83 3.95
N LEU A 73 12.30 9.13 4.17
CA LEU A 73 11.50 9.95 3.26
C LEU A 73 12.36 10.70 2.24
N ARG A 74 13.66 10.88 2.52
CA ARG A 74 14.56 11.77 1.78
C ARG A 74 15.70 11.00 1.11
N TYR A 75 16.18 11.51 -0.03
CA TYR A 75 17.34 10.93 -0.70
C TYR A 75 18.58 10.98 0.20
N PRO A 76 19.40 9.92 0.26
CA PRO A 76 20.61 9.91 1.09
C PRO A 76 21.69 10.91 0.62
N SER A 77 21.65 11.30 -0.65
CA SER A 77 22.55 12.30 -1.24
C SER A 77 22.08 13.73 -1.02
N ASP A 78 20.77 13.95 -0.85
CA ASP A 78 20.18 15.28 -0.70
C ASP A 78 18.97 15.22 0.25
N ALA A 79 19.17 15.75 1.46
CA ALA A 79 18.14 15.81 2.48
C ALA A 79 17.01 16.79 2.13
N CYS A 80 17.17 17.69 1.15
CA CYS A 80 16.13 18.61 0.71
C CYS A 80 15.14 17.95 -0.27
N GLN A 81 15.51 16.80 -0.84
CA GLN A 81 14.72 16.08 -1.82
C GLN A 81 14.07 14.84 -1.23
N PHE A 82 12.75 14.73 -1.40
CA PHE A 82 11.99 13.55 -0.99
C PHE A 82 12.07 12.44 -2.04
N LEU A 83 12.07 11.19 -1.56
CA LEU A 83 11.88 10.01 -2.39
C LEU A 83 10.49 10.04 -3.03
N PRO A 84 10.32 9.39 -4.20
CA PRO A 84 9.00 9.24 -4.81
C PRO A 84 8.03 8.54 -3.84
N LEU A 85 6.81 9.07 -3.72
CA LEU A 85 5.80 8.54 -2.78
C LEU A 85 5.60 7.03 -2.95
N GLU A 86 5.47 6.56 -4.18
CA GLU A 86 5.30 5.13 -4.50
C GLU A 86 6.42 4.25 -3.97
N GLN A 87 7.67 4.76 -3.95
CA GLN A 87 8.81 4.03 -3.41
C GLN A 87 8.70 3.91 -1.88
N VAL A 88 8.33 5.00 -1.21
CA VAL A 88 8.17 4.99 0.25
C VAL A 88 6.96 4.15 0.67
N VAL A 89 5.88 4.15 -0.11
CA VAL A 89 4.73 3.26 0.10
C VAL A 89 5.15 1.80 -0.05
N ASP A 90 5.96 1.44 -1.05
CA ASP A 90 6.47 0.07 -1.19
C ASP A 90 7.31 -0.37 0.02
N THR A 91 8.17 0.52 0.53
CA THR A 91 8.89 0.30 1.79
C THR A 91 7.92 0.15 2.97
N MET A 92 6.87 0.96 3.06
CA MET A 92 5.85 0.80 4.11
C MET A 92 5.15 -0.57 4.04
N LEU A 93 4.81 -1.05 2.84
CA LEU A 93 4.22 -2.39 2.67
C LEU A 93 5.20 -3.50 3.09
N HIS A 94 6.50 -3.32 2.81
CA HIS A 94 7.56 -4.22 3.28
C HIS A 94 7.61 -4.24 4.82
N GLU A 95 7.64 -3.07 5.46
CA GLU A 95 7.68 -2.99 6.92
C GLU A 95 6.39 -3.53 7.58
N LEU A 96 5.23 -3.39 6.94
CA LEU A 96 4.00 -4.02 7.41
C LEU A 96 4.06 -5.55 7.36
N ALA A 97 4.73 -6.14 6.35
CA ALA A 97 4.92 -7.59 6.30
C ALA A 97 5.74 -8.11 7.49
N HIS A 98 6.65 -7.27 8.04
CA HIS A 98 7.40 -7.58 9.26
C HIS A 98 6.56 -7.68 10.54
N ILE A 99 5.27 -7.27 10.52
CA ILE A 99 4.33 -7.56 11.61
C ILE A 99 4.12 -9.08 11.77
N VAL A 100 4.20 -9.83 10.67
CA VAL A 100 3.93 -11.28 10.64
C VAL A 100 5.21 -12.09 10.48
N HIS A 101 6.12 -11.65 9.60
CA HIS A 101 7.30 -12.42 9.23
C HIS A 101 8.58 -11.61 9.50
N GLY A 102 9.41 -12.07 10.44
CA GLY A 102 10.71 -11.48 10.71
C GLY A 102 11.71 -11.63 9.55
N PRO A 103 12.09 -12.86 9.15
CA PRO A 103 13.07 -13.06 8.10
C PRO A 103 12.48 -12.84 6.69
N HIS A 104 13.31 -12.38 5.75
CA HIS A 104 12.98 -12.28 4.31
C HIS A 104 12.98 -13.66 3.63
N ASN A 105 12.10 -14.55 4.10
CA ASN A 105 11.89 -15.87 3.52
C ASN A 105 10.82 -15.83 2.41
N ARG A 106 10.51 -17.02 1.85
CA ARG A 106 9.50 -17.14 0.79
C ARG A 106 8.12 -16.65 1.25
N GLU A 107 7.75 -16.94 2.49
CA GLU A 107 6.47 -16.51 3.07
C GLU A 107 6.39 -14.97 3.19
N PHE A 108 7.47 -14.33 3.64
CA PHE A 108 7.59 -12.87 3.67
C PHE A 108 7.39 -12.26 2.29
N HIS A 109 8.10 -12.75 1.28
CA HIS A 109 7.99 -12.22 -0.08
C HIS A 109 6.60 -12.48 -0.68
N ALA A 110 5.96 -13.60 -0.37
CA ALA A 110 4.59 -13.88 -0.79
C ALA A 110 3.60 -12.86 -0.18
N LEU A 111 3.70 -12.61 1.13
CA LEU A 111 2.88 -11.61 1.81
C LEU A 111 3.13 -10.22 1.22
N TRP A 112 4.39 -9.79 1.10
CA TRP A 112 4.73 -8.47 0.57
C TRP A 112 4.21 -8.26 -0.87
N ASN A 113 4.35 -9.26 -1.75
CA ASN A 113 3.80 -9.19 -3.11
C ASN A 113 2.28 -9.03 -3.10
N GLN A 114 1.58 -9.75 -2.22
CA GLN A 114 0.15 -9.58 -2.10
C GLN A 114 -0.24 -8.20 -1.58
N LEU A 115 0.46 -7.66 -0.59
CA LEU A 115 0.18 -6.30 -0.09
C LEU A 115 0.33 -5.27 -1.23
N ARG A 116 1.32 -5.46 -2.11
CA ARG A 116 1.50 -4.62 -3.30
C ARG A 116 0.35 -4.74 -4.29
N ASP A 117 -0.09 -5.96 -4.57
CA ASP A 117 -1.22 -6.18 -5.48
C ASP A 117 -2.51 -5.54 -4.92
N GLU A 118 -2.77 -5.67 -3.62
CA GLU A 118 -3.93 -5.05 -2.96
C GLU A 118 -3.84 -3.52 -3.03
N HIS A 119 -2.65 -2.95 -2.85
CA HIS A 119 -2.41 -1.51 -3.02
C HIS A 119 -2.64 -1.06 -4.48
N GLU A 120 -2.11 -1.79 -5.47
CA GLU A 120 -2.34 -1.49 -6.89
C GLU A 120 -3.84 -1.54 -7.23
N GLU A 121 -4.57 -2.51 -6.69
CA GLU A 121 -6.02 -2.63 -6.89
C GLU A 121 -6.79 -1.45 -6.28
N LEU A 122 -6.41 -1.00 -5.08
CA LEU A 122 -6.96 0.21 -4.46
C LEU A 122 -6.73 1.43 -5.36
N VAL A 123 -5.51 1.62 -5.85
CA VAL A 123 -5.15 2.73 -6.76
C VAL A 123 -5.96 2.67 -8.05
N MET A 124 -6.08 1.48 -8.67
CA MET A 124 -6.89 1.28 -9.88
C MET A 124 -8.37 1.62 -9.68
N LYS A 125 -8.91 1.31 -8.50
CA LYS A 125 -10.29 1.65 -8.13
C LYS A 125 -10.46 3.14 -7.84
N GLY A 126 -9.37 3.90 -7.80
CA GLY A 126 -9.33 5.34 -7.55
C GLY A 126 -9.31 5.70 -6.08
N TYR A 127 -8.87 4.78 -5.22
CA TYR A 127 -8.53 5.11 -3.84
C TYR A 127 -7.22 5.89 -3.84
N THR A 128 -7.26 7.09 -3.30
CA THR A 128 -6.09 7.97 -3.22
C THR A 128 -5.70 8.25 -1.77
N GLY A 129 -6.17 7.44 -0.82
CA GLY A 129 -6.05 7.70 0.61
C GLY A 129 -7.15 8.64 1.13
N GLU A 130 -7.00 9.06 2.38
CA GLU A 130 -7.95 9.94 3.08
C GLU A 130 -7.76 11.40 2.68
N GLY A 131 -8.87 12.03 2.28
CA GLY A 131 -9.02 13.47 2.15
C GLY A 131 -8.03 14.22 1.26
N PHE A 132 -8.17 15.54 1.28
CA PHE A 132 -7.15 16.47 0.82
C PHE A 132 -6.37 16.86 2.07
N LEU A 133 -5.10 16.46 2.17
CA LEU A 133 -4.29 16.66 3.39
C LEU A 133 -3.87 18.14 3.62
N SER A 134 -4.30 19.07 2.76
CA SER A 134 -4.13 20.49 3.05
C SER A 134 -5.22 20.98 4.01
N GLU A 135 -5.03 22.15 4.62
CA GLU A 135 -6.11 22.93 5.23
C GLU A 135 -7.10 23.42 4.16
N GLY A 136 -7.91 22.51 3.62
CA GLY A 136 -8.97 22.82 2.69
C GLY A 136 -10.15 23.41 3.46
N LYS A 137 -10.51 24.67 3.19
CA LYS A 137 -11.78 25.23 3.67
C LYS A 137 -12.91 24.51 2.93
N ARG A 138 -13.71 23.70 3.64
CA ARG A 138 -14.84 22.98 3.04
C ARG A 138 -15.85 23.99 2.48
N LEU A 139 -15.81 24.25 1.16
CA LEU A 139 -16.67 25.23 0.47
C LEU A 139 -18.12 24.77 0.28
N GLY A 140 -18.52 23.66 0.92
CA GLY A 140 -19.83 23.06 0.79
C GLY A 140 -19.77 21.55 0.97
N GLY A 141 -20.93 20.94 1.22
CA GLY A 141 -21.07 19.49 1.39
C GLY A 141 -22.01 19.19 2.55
N ARG A 142 -23.16 18.58 2.24
CA ARG A 142 -24.04 17.98 3.25
C ARG A 142 -23.32 16.77 3.84
N ARG A 143 -23.45 16.54 5.14
CA ARG A 143 -23.01 15.28 5.76
C ARG A 143 -23.84 14.17 5.12
N MET A 144 -23.25 13.45 4.17
CA MET A 144 -23.94 12.40 3.44
C MET A 144 -24.21 11.24 4.40
N PRO A 145 -25.44 10.72 4.48
CA PRO A 145 -25.71 9.46 5.15
C PRO A 145 -24.78 8.36 4.62
N ILE A 146 -24.29 7.50 5.51
CA ILE A 146 -23.29 6.45 5.20
C ILE A 146 -23.72 5.58 3.99
N HIS A 147 -25.01 5.27 3.86
CA HIS A 147 -25.51 4.47 2.76
C HIS A 147 -25.41 5.19 1.40
N GLU A 148 -25.57 6.52 1.37
CA GLU A 148 -25.44 7.31 0.14
C GLU A 148 -23.97 7.45 -0.27
N ALA A 149 -23.06 7.64 0.69
CA ALA A 149 -21.62 7.67 0.43
C ALA A 149 -21.15 6.34 -0.20
N ARG A 150 -21.61 5.19 0.34
CA ARG A 150 -21.37 3.86 -0.22
C ARG A 150 -21.91 3.72 -1.64
N ARG A 151 -23.16 4.14 -1.88
CA ARG A 151 -23.77 4.10 -3.22
C ARG A 151 -22.98 4.95 -4.21
N GLN A 152 -22.57 6.15 -3.82
CA GLN A 152 -21.81 7.05 -4.68
C GLN A 152 -20.41 6.51 -4.98
N ALA A 153 -19.72 5.95 -3.99
CA ALA A 153 -18.42 5.31 -4.18
C ALA A 153 -18.51 4.12 -5.15
N ARG A 154 -19.50 3.24 -4.98
CA ARG A 154 -19.77 2.14 -5.92
C ARG A 154 -20.08 2.65 -7.33
N ALA A 155 -20.98 3.61 -7.46
CA ALA A 155 -21.35 4.19 -8.76
C ALA A 155 -20.17 4.92 -9.44
N ALA A 156 -19.24 5.49 -8.67
CA ALA A 156 -18.02 6.10 -9.20
C ALA A 156 -17.02 5.04 -9.66
N ALA A 157 -16.84 3.97 -8.88
CA ALA A 157 -15.98 2.85 -9.25
C ALA A 157 -16.50 2.11 -10.49
N GLU A 158 -17.81 1.86 -10.60
CA GLU A 158 -18.44 1.30 -11.80
C GLU A 158 -18.23 2.20 -13.02
N ARG A 159 -18.41 3.52 -12.87
CA ARG A 159 -18.12 4.49 -13.94
C ARG A 159 -16.66 4.40 -14.40
N ARG A 160 -15.71 4.32 -13.47
CA ARG A 160 -14.29 4.13 -13.80
C ARG A 160 -14.05 2.79 -14.52
N ARG A 161 -14.71 1.72 -14.09
CA ARG A 161 -14.62 0.40 -14.74
C ARG A 161 -15.10 0.45 -16.19
N VAL A 162 -16.24 1.09 -16.45
CA VAL A 162 -16.79 1.24 -17.82
C VAL A 162 -15.89 2.13 -18.69
N LEU A 163 -15.36 3.23 -18.14
CA LEU A 163 -14.45 4.12 -18.88
C LEU A 163 -13.06 3.49 -19.13
N SER A 164 -12.64 2.56 -18.28
CA SER A 164 -11.39 1.80 -18.44
C SER A 164 -11.56 0.56 -19.33
N ALA A 165 -12.78 0.06 -19.49
CA ALA A 165 -13.09 -1.08 -20.36
C ALA A 165 -12.75 -0.76 -21.82
N GLY A 166 -11.64 -1.32 -22.31
CA GLY A 166 -11.18 -1.18 -23.69
C GLY A 166 -10.19 -0.04 -23.95
N SER A 167 -9.90 0.84 -22.97
CA SER A 167 -8.96 1.96 -23.21
C SER A 167 -7.48 1.62 -23.04
N GLY A 168 -7.14 0.40 -22.58
CA GLY A 168 -5.74 -0.04 -22.39
C GLY A 168 -4.92 0.83 -21.43
N GLN A 169 -5.56 1.85 -20.84
CA GLN A 169 -4.92 2.93 -20.11
C GLN A 169 -4.89 2.54 -18.64
N ARG A 170 -3.75 1.98 -18.21
CA ARG A 170 -3.46 1.75 -16.79
C ARG A 170 -3.26 3.11 -16.12
N LEU A 171 -3.98 3.36 -15.02
CA LEU A 171 -3.76 4.50 -14.15
C LEU A 171 -2.92 4.00 -12.96
N GLY A 172 -1.68 4.49 -12.87
CA GLY A 172 -0.65 4.00 -11.97
C GLY A 172 0.64 3.68 -12.73
N GLY A 173 1.74 4.27 -12.31
CA GLY A 173 3.00 4.29 -13.05
C GLY A 173 3.09 5.41 -14.08
N ALA A 174 4.30 5.90 -14.34
CA ALA A 174 4.52 6.87 -15.40
C ALA A 174 4.08 6.25 -16.75
N PRO A 175 3.38 6.99 -17.63
CA PRO A 175 2.96 6.46 -18.92
C PRO A 175 4.19 5.91 -19.66
N VAL A 176 4.11 4.65 -20.08
CA VAL A 176 5.18 4.03 -20.87
C VAL A 176 5.25 4.78 -22.19
N LEU A 177 6.24 5.66 -22.30
CA LEU A 177 6.45 6.46 -23.50
C LEU A 177 6.69 5.52 -24.67
N ARG A 178 6.13 5.87 -25.84
CA ARG A 178 6.30 5.10 -27.06
C ARG A 178 7.81 5.00 -27.36
N GLY A 179 8.36 3.78 -27.38
CA GLY A 179 9.80 3.52 -27.51
C GLY A 179 10.53 3.10 -26.21
N THR A 180 9.81 2.99 -25.08
CA THR A 180 10.39 2.48 -23.83
C THR A 180 10.65 0.97 -23.94
N ASP A 181 11.87 0.55 -23.57
CA ASP A 181 12.20 -0.87 -23.48
C ASP A 181 11.54 -1.51 -22.26
N MET A 182 10.57 -2.41 -22.51
CA MET A 182 9.84 -3.13 -21.46
C MET A 182 10.78 -3.98 -20.60
N ARG A 183 11.87 -4.51 -21.15
CA ARG A 183 12.85 -5.30 -20.37
C ARG A 183 13.51 -4.45 -19.31
N ARG A 184 13.84 -3.20 -19.67
CA ARG A 184 14.41 -2.23 -18.72
C ARG A 184 13.41 -1.85 -17.64
N VAL A 185 12.14 -1.61 -17.98
CA VAL A 185 11.11 -1.29 -16.97
C VAL A 185 10.94 -2.44 -15.96
N ILE A 186 10.92 -3.69 -16.45
CA ILE A 186 10.84 -4.87 -15.59
C ILE A 186 12.11 -5.00 -14.74
N ALA A 187 13.29 -4.80 -15.32
CA ALA A 187 14.56 -4.84 -14.59
C ALA A 187 14.62 -3.76 -13.51
N ASP A 188 14.22 -2.52 -13.81
CA ASP A 188 14.17 -1.42 -12.84
C ASP A 188 13.18 -1.72 -11.72
N ALA A 189 12.03 -2.34 -12.01
CA ALA A 189 11.08 -2.77 -10.99
C ALA A 189 11.64 -3.90 -10.11
N ALA A 190 12.38 -4.85 -10.69
CA ALA A 190 13.05 -5.91 -9.93
C ALA A 190 14.18 -5.34 -9.05
N GLN A 191 14.98 -4.41 -9.56
CA GLN A 191 16.05 -3.77 -8.80
C GLN A 191 15.51 -3.03 -7.58
N ARG A 192 14.41 -2.27 -7.73
CA ARG A 192 13.76 -1.61 -6.59
C ARG A 192 13.35 -2.59 -5.48
N ARG A 193 12.94 -3.81 -5.83
CA ARG A 193 12.58 -4.85 -4.84
C ARG A 193 13.80 -5.34 -4.07
N ILE A 194 14.92 -5.50 -4.77
CA ILE A 194 16.21 -5.85 -4.16
C ILE A 194 16.62 -4.72 -3.21
N ASP A 195 16.59 -3.47 -3.68
CA ASP A 195 16.98 -2.30 -2.90
C ASP A 195 16.16 -2.14 -1.62
N VAL A 196 14.84 -2.39 -1.65
CA VAL A 196 13.99 -2.36 -0.44
C VAL A 196 14.34 -3.50 0.52
N THR A 197 14.61 -4.69 0.02
CA THR A 197 14.98 -5.84 0.86
C THR A 197 16.35 -5.65 1.50
N GLU A 198 17.35 -5.23 0.74
CA GLU A 198 18.70 -4.92 1.22
C GLU A 198 18.75 -3.64 2.08
N GLY A 199 17.75 -2.78 1.91
CA GLY A 199 17.56 -1.53 2.62
C GLY A 199 16.69 -1.65 3.86
N CYS A 200 16.45 -2.84 4.39
CA CYS A 200 15.68 -3.04 5.61
C CYS A 200 16.60 -3.37 6.79
N ALA A 201 16.40 -2.71 7.93
CA ALA A 201 17.13 -3.03 9.19
C ALA A 201 16.26 -3.80 10.21
N SER A 202 15.09 -4.29 9.80
CA SER A 202 14.20 -5.07 10.67
C SER A 202 14.88 -6.35 11.13
N GLY A 203 15.00 -6.52 12.45
CA GLY A 203 15.70 -7.66 13.05
C GLY A 203 17.24 -7.54 13.10
N ALA A 204 17.84 -6.44 12.64
CA ALA A 204 19.27 -6.17 12.79
C ALA A 204 19.62 -5.84 14.25
N GLU A 205 20.87 -6.12 14.67
CA GLU A 205 21.34 -5.86 16.04
C GLU A 205 21.23 -4.38 16.45
N ASN A 206 21.47 -3.47 15.50
CA ASN A 206 21.42 -2.03 15.72
C ASN A 206 20.02 -1.41 15.49
N SER A 207 18.99 -2.23 15.26
CA SER A 207 17.62 -1.76 14.99
C SER A 207 17.09 -0.81 16.07
N ASN A 208 17.26 -1.17 17.35
CA ASN A 208 16.84 -0.34 18.47
C ASN A 208 17.57 1.00 18.52
N GLU A 209 18.88 1.03 18.23
CA GLU A 209 19.67 2.27 18.24
C GLU A 209 19.19 3.25 17.15
N LEU A 210 18.94 2.74 15.94
CA LEU A 210 18.41 3.50 14.81
C LEU A 210 17.01 4.06 15.12
N ALA A 211 16.15 3.27 15.75
CA ALA A 211 14.82 3.69 16.15
C ALA A 211 14.86 4.78 17.24
N GLU A 212 15.80 4.69 18.19
CA GLU A 212 16.02 5.68 19.23
C GLU A 212 16.62 6.99 18.68
N GLU A 213 17.52 6.92 17.69
CA GLU A 213 18.03 8.10 16.99
C GLU A 213 16.89 8.85 16.28
N ALA A 214 16.01 8.13 15.59
CA ALA A 214 14.80 8.70 15.00
C ALA A 214 13.87 9.32 16.06
N SER A 215 13.77 8.67 17.25
CA SER A 215 12.99 9.21 18.38
C SER A 215 13.56 10.53 18.91
N ARG A 216 14.89 10.64 19.03
CA ARG A 216 15.57 11.81 19.59
C ARG A 216 15.44 13.05 18.72
N ASN A 217 15.51 12.89 17.39
CA ASN A 217 15.44 14.00 16.44
C ASN A 217 13.99 14.35 16.06
N GLY A 218 13.04 13.47 16.37
CA GLY A 218 11.70 13.55 15.83
C GLY A 218 10.73 14.35 16.68
N PHE A 219 9.97 15.25 16.06
CA PHE A 219 8.82 15.91 16.67
C PHE A 219 7.57 15.04 16.55
N ARG A 220 6.93 14.82 17.69
CA ARG A 220 5.79 13.92 17.88
C ARG A 220 4.47 14.64 17.61
N THR A 221 3.66 14.07 16.73
CA THR A 221 2.31 14.54 16.40
C THR A 221 1.33 13.38 16.57
N LYS A 222 0.36 13.50 17.47
CA LYS A 222 -0.69 12.49 17.63
C LYS A 222 -1.52 12.39 16.36
N ALA A 223 -1.90 11.18 15.98
CA ALA A 223 -2.84 11.00 14.90
C ALA A 223 -4.21 11.56 15.31
N GLU A 224 -4.86 12.22 14.36
CA GLU A 224 -6.25 12.66 14.52
C GLU A 224 -7.18 11.45 14.39
N GLU A 225 -8.38 11.57 14.99
CA GLU A 225 -9.40 10.53 14.90
C GLU A 225 -10.01 10.50 13.49
N ASP A 226 -10.13 9.31 12.91
CA ASP A 226 -10.86 9.11 11.66
C ASP A 226 -12.29 9.61 11.79
N ASP A 227 -12.75 10.42 10.84
CA ASP A 227 -14.17 10.74 10.80
C ASP A 227 -14.99 9.54 10.27
N ALA A 228 -16.25 9.44 10.70
CA ALA A 228 -17.12 8.32 10.29
C ALA A 228 -17.37 8.25 8.78
N ASN A 229 -17.13 9.34 8.05
CA ASN A 229 -17.32 9.39 6.61
C ASN A 229 -16.12 8.78 5.87
N GLU A 230 -14.90 9.04 6.32
CA GLU A 230 -13.67 8.41 5.84
C GLU A 230 -13.70 6.90 6.07
N GLN A 231 -14.11 6.47 7.26
CA GLN A 231 -14.31 5.05 7.57
C GLN A 231 -15.32 4.40 6.61
N ALA A 232 -16.44 5.07 6.32
CA ALA A 232 -17.45 4.55 5.42
C ALA A 232 -16.96 4.42 3.96
N ILE A 233 -16.21 5.42 3.48
CA ILE A 233 -15.60 5.41 2.15
C ILE A 233 -14.60 4.26 2.05
N MET A 234 -13.72 4.13 3.05
CA MET A 234 -12.73 3.07 3.09
C MET A 234 -13.38 1.69 3.09
N GLN A 235 -14.41 1.48 3.92
CA GLN A 235 -15.16 0.22 3.94
C GLN A 235 -15.79 -0.08 2.58
N ALA A 236 -16.30 0.94 1.86
CA ALA A 236 -16.85 0.74 0.53
C ALA A 236 -15.81 0.25 -0.49
N TYR A 237 -14.57 0.73 -0.40
CA TYR A 237 -13.47 0.24 -1.24
C TYR A 237 -13.05 -1.18 -0.89
N ILE A 238 -12.99 -1.52 0.42
CA ILE A 238 -12.71 -2.88 0.87
C ILE A 238 -13.79 -3.83 0.33
N ASP A 239 -15.07 -3.52 0.56
CA ASP A 239 -16.19 -4.35 0.10
C ASP A 239 -16.15 -4.57 -1.42
N LEU A 240 -15.76 -3.55 -2.20
CA LEU A 240 -15.64 -3.63 -3.65
C LEU A 240 -14.47 -4.52 -4.10
N ILE A 241 -13.34 -4.49 -3.39
CA ILE A 241 -12.21 -5.42 -3.60
C ILE A 241 -12.65 -6.85 -3.32
N GLU A 242 -13.23 -7.08 -2.15
CA GLU A 242 -13.64 -8.43 -1.78
C GLU A 242 -14.72 -8.99 -2.71
N GLN A 243 -15.65 -8.17 -3.18
CA GLN A 243 -16.65 -8.61 -4.13
C GLN A 243 -16.01 -9.07 -5.45
N GLU A 244 -15.08 -8.31 -6.01
CA GLU A 244 -14.38 -8.70 -7.24
C GLU A 244 -13.47 -9.91 -7.05
N GLU A 245 -12.80 -10.04 -5.90
CA GLU A 245 -12.03 -11.24 -5.58
C GLU A 245 -12.93 -12.48 -5.40
N ARG A 246 -14.11 -12.34 -4.77
CA ARG A 246 -15.12 -13.41 -4.68
C ARG A 246 -15.66 -13.80 -6.05
N GLU A 247 -15.88 -12.85 -6.94
CA GLU A 247 -16.29 -13.13 -8.33
C GLU A 247 -15.18 -13.86 -9.10
N ARG A 248 -13.91 -13.53 -8.85
CA ARG A 248 -12.74 -14.15 -9.51
C ARG A 248 -12.42 -15.55 -9.00
N TYR A 249 -12.42 -15.76 -7.68
CA TYR A 249 -12.00 -17.01 -7.04
C TYR A 249 -13.17 -17.90 -6.59
N GLY A 250 -14.40 -17.39 -6.63
CA GLY A 250 -15.60 -18.13 -6.26
C GLY A 250 -15.55 -18.67 -4.82
N PRO A 251 -15.96 -19.93 -4.59
CA PRO A 251 -16.02 -20.52 -3.24
C PRO A 251 -14.64 -20.73 -2.60
N SER A 252 -13.54 -20.59 -3.35
CA SER A 252 -12.17 -20.71 -2.85
C SER A 252 -11.61 -19.40 -2.28
N TYR A 253 -12.35 -18.29 -2.40
CA TYR A 253 -11.93 -17.01 -1.84
C TYR A 253 -11.93 -17.02 -0.31
N ILE A 254 -10.77 -16.74 0.28
CA ILE A 254 -10.61 -16.52 1.72
C ILE A 254 -10.11 -15.08 1.89
N PRO A 255 -10.87 -14.17 2.52
CA PRO A 255 -10.41 -12.80 2.73
C PRO A 255 -9.18 -12.78 3.64
N PRO A 256 -8.25 -11.81 3.45
CA PRO A 256 -7.21 -11.54 4.41
C PRO A 256 -7.79 -11.20 5.78
N CYS A 257 -7.15 -11.70 6.83
CA CYS A 257 -7.50 -11.41 8.21
C CYS A 257 -6.25 -11.53 9.10
N GLN A 258 -6.37 -11.21 10.38
CA GLN A 258 -5.27 -11.33 11.34
C GLN A 258 -4.67 -12.76 11.36
N GLY A 259 -5.52 -13.80 11.30
CA GLY A 259 -5.09 -15.21 11.29
C GLY A 259 -4.71 -15.76 9.92
N ASN A 260 -5.03 -15.05 8.83
CA ASN A 260 -4.61 -15.36 7.47
C ASN A 260 -4.19 -14.08 6.73
N PRO A 261 -3.02 -13.51 7.06
CA PRO A 261 -2.59 -12.23 6.50
C PRO A 261 -2.36 -12.29 4.99
N ALA A 262 -2.07 -13.48 4.47
CA ALA A 262 -1.87 -13.74 3.05
C ALA A 262 -3.18 -14.07 2.28
N GLY A 263 -4.36 -13.99 2.94
CA GLY A 263 -5.66 -14.17 2.26
C GLY A 263 -5.71 -15.41 1.34
N PRO A 264 -6.21 -15.29 0.09
CA PRO A 264 -6.39 -16.44 -0.81
C PRO A 264 -5.13 -16.79 -1.61
N ARG A 265 -4.07 -15.97 -1.56
CA ARG A 265 -2.93 -16.03 -2.47
C ARG A 265 -1.67 -16.80 -2.03
N PRO A 266 -1.64 -17.70 -1.01
CA PRO A 266 -0.38 -18.36 -0.67
C PRO A 266 0.20 -19.20 -1.82
N THR A 267 -0.65 -19.77 -2.69
CA THR A 267 -0.22 -20.82 -3.64
C THR A 267 -1.08 -21.00 -4.90
N LEU A 268 -2.19 -20.27 -5.10
CA LEU A 268 -3.15 -20.58 -6.18
C LEU A 268 -3.27 -19.41 -7.16
N SER A 269 -2.78 -19.60 -8.38
CA SER A 269 -3.22 -18.80 -9.52
C SER A 269 -4.73 -19.00 -9.72
N PRO A 270 -5.50 -17.95 -10.06
CA PRO A 270 -6.91 -18.14 -10.40
C PRO A 270 -7.03 -19.17 -11.55
N PRO A 271 -8.07 -20.01 -11.56
CA PRO A 271 -8.31 -20.92 -12.67
C PRO A 271 -8.38 -20.10 -13.96
N VAL A 272 -7.60 -20.51 -14.96
CA VAL A 272 -7.60 -19.87 -16.28
C VAL A 272 -9.02 -19.97 -16.86
N PRO A 273 -9.66 -18.84 -17.24
CA PRO A 273 -10.97 -18.87 -17.88
C PRO A 273 -10.93 -19.79 -19.09
N GLU A 274 -11.95 -20.64 -19.24
CA GLU A 274 -12.01 -21.64 -20.32
C GLU A 274 -11.90 -20.99 -21.72
N SER A 275 -12.28 -19.72 -21.86
CA SER A 275 -12.16 -18.92 -23.10
C SER A 275 -10.74 -18.54 -23.49
N THR A 276 -9.74 -18.76 -22.62
CA THR A 276 -8.33 -18.46 -22.88
C THR A 276 -7.46 -19.71 -23.08
N ARG A 277 -8.04 -20.91 -23.04
CA ARG A 277 -7.32 -22.13 -23.45
C ARG A 277 -7.09 -22.09 -24.97
N PRO A 278 -5.84 -22.26 -25.44
CA PRO A 278 -5.57 -22.43 -26.86
C PRO A 278 -6.35 -23.65 -27.38
N THR A 279 -7.23 -23.42 -28.35
CA THR A 279 -7.89 -24.51 -29.07
C THR A 279 -6.81 -25.26 -29.85
N ALA A 280 -6.65 -26.55 -29.57
CA ALA A 280 -5.70 -27.38 -30.31
C ALA A 280 -6.05 -27.34 -31.82
N PRO A 281 -5.08 -27.17 -32.73
CA PRO A 281 -5.35 -27.17 -34.15
C PRO A 281 -5.91 -28.55 -34.57
N PRO A 282 -6.89 -28.60 -35.50
CA PRO A 282 -7.45 -29.85 -35.96
C PRO A 282 -6.38 -30.68 -36.68
N GLN A 283 -6.23 -31.94 -36.28
CA GLN A 283 -5.38 -32.90 -36.99
C GLN A 283 -5.91 -33.08 -38.42
N PRO A 284 -5.06 -33.04 -39.45
CA PRO A 284 -5.50 -33.31 -40.81
C PRO A 284 -5.95 -34.77 -40.92
N GLN A 285 -7.16 -34.97 -41.45
CA GLN A 285 -7.70 -36.28 -41.79
C GLN A 285 -6.85 -36.87 -42.92
N GLU A 286 -6.17 -37.99 -42.66
CA GLU A 286 -5.60 -38.81 -43.73
C GLU A 286 -6.72 -39.30 -44.63
N SER A 287 -6.64 -38.90 -45.90
CA SER A 287 -7.48 -39.45 -46.96
C SER A 287 -6.79 -40.71 -47.48
N ILE A 288 -7.55 -41.80 -47.56
CA ILE A 288 -7.15 -43.12 -48.08
C ILE A 288 -6.68 -43.01 -49.53
#